data_AF-A0A359B3Q8-F1
#
_entry.id   AF-A0A359B3Q8-F1
#
_cell.length_a   1.000
_cell.length_b   1.000
_cell.length_c   1.000
_cell.angle_alpha   90.00
_cell.angle_beta   90.00
_cell.angle_gamma   90.00
#
_symmetry.space_group_name_H-M   'P 1'
#
loop_
_entity.id
_entity.type
_entity.pdbx_description
1 polymer ?
#
loop_
_entity_poly.entity_id
_entity_poly.type
_entity_poly.pdbx_seq_one_letter_code
_entity_poly.pdbx_strand_id
1 'polypeptide(L)'
;MISSEEREYIYQQEKYTLGETLVWQTISGSDRIIAPVFLESGEELTLRATKSPRRFSFALHYRRNQLIRRWDCKRHTNPDGTVFADGTPHKHYWTPEYGDDFAYEVDDIPLDNFNHALMAFLKECNIRIEGNFQLVLF
;
A
#
# COMPACT_ATOMS: atom_id res chain seq x y z
N MET A 1 -10.91 -13.01 -10.23
CA MET A 1 -10.18 -12.97 -8.96
C MET A 1 -8.90 -13.76 -9.17
N ILE A 2 -7.74 -13.21 -8.83
CA ILE A 2 -6.44 -13.88 -8.96
C ILE A 2 -6.23 -14.85 -7.79
N SER A 3 -5.34 -15.82 -7.93
CA SER A 3 -5.03 -16.79 -6.85
C SER A 3 -4.07 -16.20 -5.80
N SER A 4 -3.81 -16.92 -4.71
CA SER A 4 -2.78 -16.54 -3.74
C SER A 4 -1.39 -16.58 -4.38
N GLU A 5 -1.12 -17.59 -5.19
CA GLU A 5 0.15 -17.77 -5.90
C GLU A 5 0.37 -16.65 -6.90
N GLU A 6 -0.68 -16.23 -7.63
CA GLU A 6 -0.59 -15.11 -8.57
C GLU A 6 -0.37 -13.78 -7.83
N ARG A 7 -0.98 -13.56 -6.67
CA ARG A 7 -0.71 -12.39 -5.83
C ARG A 7 0.74 -12.35 -5.37
N GLU A 8 1.23 -13.47 -4.85
CA GLU A 8 2.60 -13.60 -4.36
C GLU A 8 3.60 -13.41 -5.50
N TYR A 9 3.34 -14.00 -6.66
CA TYR A 9 4.12 -13.80 -7.87
C TYR A 9 4.21 -12.31 -8.23
N ILE A 10 3.07 -11.61 -8.34
CA ILE A 10 3.04 -10.17 -8.65
C ILE A 10 3.76 -9.36 -7.56
N TYR A 11 3.56 -9.68 -6.28
CA TYR A 11 4.19 -9.00 -5.16
C TYR A 11 5.72 -9.06 -5.26
N GLN A 12 6.28 -10.23 -5.61
CA GLN A 12 7.73 -10.45 -5.72
C GLN A 12 8.37 -9.78 -6.96
N GLN A 13 7.63 -9.55 -8.03
CA GLN A 13 8.17 -8.94 -9.26
C GLN A 13 8.76 -7.55 -9.02
N GLU A 14 9.77 -7.17 -9.79
CA GLU A 14 10.16 -5.76 -9.88
C GLU A 14 9.07 -4.95 -10.58
N LYS A 15 8.87 -3.75 -10.05
CA LYS A 15 7.85 -2.79 -10.50
C LYS A 15 8.47 -1.42 -10.56
N TYR A 16 7.88 -0.53 -11.34
CA TYR A 16 8.30 0.86 -11.38
C TYR A 16 7.14 1.84 -11.43
N THR A 17 7.38 3.06 -10.95
CA THR A 17 6.45 4.18 -11.09
C THR A 17 7.22 5.40 -11.56
N LEU A 18 6.57 6.31 -12.28
CA LEU A 18 7.18 7.55 -12.72
C LEU A 18 7.09 8.57 -11.57
N GLY A 19 8.21 9.13 -11.13
CA GLY A 19 8.30 10.01 -9.95
C GLY A 19 7.40 11.25 -10.03
N GLU A 20 7.14 11.75 -11.23
CA GLU A 20 6.20 12.83 -11.51
C GLU A 20 4.72 12.46 -11.24
N THR A 21 4.41 11.18 -11.07
CA THR A 21 3.04 10.69 -10.81
C THR A 21 2.74 10.50 -9.33
N LEU A 22 3.74 10.53 -8.45
CA LEU A 22 3.58 10.38 -7.00
C LEU A 22 3.27 11.73 -6.33
N VAL A 23 2.17 12.36 -6.74
CA VAL A 23 1.75 13.68 -6.25
C VAL A 23 0.60 13.56 -5.26
N TRP A 24 0.71 14.25 -4.13
CA TRP A 24 -0.38 14.36 -3.15
C TRP A 24 -1.51 15.22 -3.67
N GLN A 25 -2.73 14.70 -3.57
CA GLN A 25 -3.96 15.39 -3.89
C GLN A 25 -4.87 15.38 -2.68
N THR A 26 -5.35 16.54 -2.26
CA THR A 26 -6.35 16.63 -1.20
C THR A 26 -7.73 16.32 -1.78
N ILE A 27 -8.30 15.18 -1.41
CA ILE A 27 -9.61 14.71 -1.86
C ILE A 27 -10.50 14.49 -0.64
N SER A 28 -11.59 15.26 -0.55
CA SER A 28 -12.56 15.17 0.56
C SER A 28 -11.93 15.28 1.95
N GLY A 29 -10.93 16.17 2.11
CA GLY A 29 -10.24 16.40 3.39
C GLY A 29 -9.21 15.34 3.78
N SER A 30 -8.89 14.39 2.89
CA SER A 30 -7.77 13.46 3.05
C SER A 30 -6.78 13.66 1.91
N ASP A 31 -5.49 13.67 2.24
CA ASP A 31 -4.44 13.70 1.24
C ASP A 31 -4.25 12.28 0.69
N ARG A 32 -4.17 12.15 -0.64
CA ARG A 32 -4.04 10.88 -1.33
C ARG A 32 -3.01 10.92 -2.46
N ILE A 33 -2.35 9.80 -2.69
CA ILE A 33 -1.70 9.47 -3.97
C ILE A 33 -2.52 8.36 -4.62
N ILE A 34 -2.81 8.53 -5.90
CA ILE A 34 -3.29 7.47 -6.78
C ILE A 34 -2.39 7.49 -8.00
N ALA A 35 -1.48 6.53 -8.10
CA ALA A 35 -0.46 6.52 -9.14
C ALA A 35 -0.38 5.15 -9.83
N PRO A 36 -0.16 5.12 -11.15
CA PRO A 36 0.12 3.88 -11.84
C PRO A 36 1.49 3.33 -11.41
N VAL A 37 1.56 2.01 -11.33
CA VAL A 37 2.78 1.23 -11.09
C VAL A 37 2.81 0.16 -12.16
N PHE A 38 3.93 -0.03 -12.83
CA PHE A 38 4.05 -0.94 -13.96
C PHE A 38 4.94 -2.11 -13.60
N LEU A 39 4.54 -3.30 -14.04
CA LEU A 39 5.43 -4.45 -14.13
C LEU A 39 6.30 -4.30 -15.38
N GLU A 40 7.47 -4.95 -15.40
CA GLU A 40 8.32 -5.04 -16.60
C GLU A 40 7.60 -5.75 -17.77
N SER A 41 6.55 -6.54 -17.49
CA SER A 41 5.66 -7.11 -18.52
C SER A 41 4.78 -6.08 -19.23
N GLY A 42 4.73 -4.84 -18.75
CA GLY A 42 3.84 -3.78 -19.22
C GLY A 42 2.46 -3.76 -18.56
N GLU A 43 2.18 -4.68 -17.64
CA GLU A 43 0.93 -4.69 -16.89
C GLU A 43 0.88 -3.59 -15.83
N GLU A 44 -0.29 -2.98 -15.67
CA GLU A 44 -0.51 -1.86 -14.76
C GLU A 44 -1.15 -2.29 -13.43
N LEU A 45 -0.58 -1.75 -12.36
CA LEU A 45 -1.05 -1.74 -10.99
C LEU A 45 -1.37 -0.30 -10.56
N THR A 46 -2.07 -0.16 -9.45
CA THR A 46 -2.36 1.14 -8.84
C THR A 46 -1.83 1.19 -7.43
N LEU A 47 -0.89 2.12 -7.18
CA LEU A 47 -0.53 2.53 -5.84
C LEU A 47 -1.57 3.49 -5.31
N ARG A 48 -2.09 3.20 -4.12
CA ARG A 48 -2.96 4.09 -3.35
C ARG A 48 -2.30 4.38 -2.02
N ALA A 49 -1.93 5.63 -1.78
CA ALA A 49 -1.50 6.08 -0.47
C ALA A 49 -2.52 7.07 0.07
N THR A 50 -2.91 6.93 1.33
CA THR A 50 -3.74 7.92 2.02
C THR A 50 -2.98 8.39 3.24
N LYS A 51 -2.98 9.71 3.47
CA LYS A 51 -2.49 10.27 4.72
C LYS A 51 -3.53 11.21 5.32
N SER A 52 -3.57 11.17 6.64
CA SER A 52 -4.27 12.12 7.50
C SER A 52 -3.31 12.51 8.62
N PRO A 53 -3.60 13.55 9.43
CA PRO A 53 -2.67 14.04 10.45
C PRO A 53 -2.17 12.98 11.46
N ARG A 54 -2.84 11.82 11.59
CA ARG A 54 -2.46 10.76 12.53
C ARG A 54 -2.45 9.35 11.94
N ARG A 55 -2.72 9.18 10.64
CA ARG A 55 -2.89 7.85 10.05
C ARG A 55 -2.39 7.81 8.62
N PHE A 56 -1.77 6.69 8.29
CA PHE A 56 -1.34 6.36 6.93
C PHE A 56 -1.97 5.04 6.51
N SER A 57 -2.13 4.86 5.21
CA SER A 57 -2.56 3.60 4.62
C SER A 57 -1.97 3.52 3.22
N PHE A 58 -1.39 2.37 2.90
CA PHE A 58 -0.75 2.11 1.63
C PHE A 58 -1.32 0.83 1.05
N ALA A 59 -1.74 0.86 -0.20
CA ALA A 59 -2.27 -0.30 -0.88
C ALA A 59 -1.75 -0.35 -2.31
N LEU A 60 -1.34 -1.54 -2.73
CA LEU A 60 -1.03 -1.87 -4.11
C LEU A 60 -2.14 -2.75 -4.66
N HIS A 61 -2.81 -2.28 -5.71
CA HIS A 61 -3.87 -3.02 -6.37
C HIS A 61 -3.42 -3.48 -7.76
N TYR A 62 -3.78 -4.70 -8.12
CA TYR A 62 -3.60 -5.26 -9.46
C TYR A 62 -4.94 -5.39 -10.17
N ARG A 63 -5.01 -4.82 -11.39
CA ARG A 63 -6.29 -4.56 -12.08
C ARG A 63 -7.20 -3.72 -11.15
N ARG A 64 -8.37 -3.27 -11.62
CA ARG A 64 -9.18 -2.22 -10.96
C ARG A 64 -9.31 -2.29 -9.43
N ASN A 65 -9.35 -3.47 -8.78
CA ASN A 65 -9.59 -3.58 -7.34
C ASN A 65 -8.96 -4.80 -6.62
N GLN A 66 -8.08 -5.61 -7.24
CA GLN A 66 -7.56 -6.79 -6.52
C GLN A 66 -6.37 -6.40 -5.67
N LEU A 67 -6.46 -6.57 -4.35
CA LEU A 67 -5.37 -6.21 -3.44
C LEU A 67 -4.19 -7.19 -3.59
N ILE A 68 -3.00 -6.62 -3.80
CA ILE A 68 -1.72 -7.34 -3.76
C ILE A 68 -1.10 -7.21 -2.37
N ARG A 69 -1.00 -5.98 -1.86
CA ARG A 69 -0.41 -5.70 -0.56
C ARG A 69 -1.08 -4.48 0.05
N ARG A 70 -1.37 -4.53 1.35
CA ARG A 70 -1.84 -3.37 2.11
C ARG A 70 -1.13 -3.31 3.45
N TRP A 71 -0.74 -2.10 3.79
CA TRP A 71 -0.34 -1.71 5.13
C TRP A 71 -1.32 -0.65 5.63
N ASP A 72 -1.77 -0.75 6.87
CA ASP A 72 -2.69 0.20 7.49
C ASP A 72 -2.38 0.34 8.98
N CYS A 73 -2.87 1.42 9.59
CA CYS A 73 -2.80 1.65 11.04
C CYS A 73 -4.15 2.07 11.63
N LYS A 74 -5.24 1.95 10.87
CA LYS A 74 -6.60 2.17 11.36
C LYS A 74 -7.07 0.99 12.20
N ARG A 75 -7.93 1.23 13.20
CA ARG A 75 -8.63 0.14 13.91
C ARG A 75 -9.20 -0.90 12.93
N HIS A 76 -8.91 -2.17 13.18
CA HIS A 76 -9.36 -3.30 12.39
C HIS A 76 -9.76 -4.47 13.30
N THR A 77 -10.70 -5.30 12.85
CA THR A 77 -11.12 -6.51 13.55
C THR A 77 -11.07 -7.65 12.55
N ASN A 78 -10.22 -8.63 12.82
CA ASN A 78 -10.14 -9.86 12.04
C ASN A 78 -11.46 -10.64 12.14
N PRO A 79 -11.76 -11.50 11.16
CA PRO A 79 -12.89 -12.43 11.22
C PRO A 79 -12.90 -13.35 12.44
N ASP A 80 -11.73 -13.67 13.02
CA ASP A 80 -11.60 -14.48 14.25
C ASP A 80 -11.87 -13.69 15.54
N GLY A 81 -12.16 -12.39 15.44
CA GLY A 81 -12.43 -11.49 16.56
C GLY A 81 -11.20 -10.78 17.12
N THR A 82 -9.99 -11.06 16.63
CA THR A 82 -8.77 -10.33 17.02
C THR A 82 -8.91 -8.85 16.64
N VAL A 83 -8.63 -7.95 17.59
CA VAL A 83 -8.80 -6.49 17.40
C VAL A 83 -7.45 -5.79 17.38
N PHE A 84 -7.18 -5.06 16.30
CA PHE A 84 -6.09 -4.10 16.20
C PHE A 84 -6.63 -2.72 16.59
N ALA A 85 -6.05 -2.12 17.62
CA ALA A 85 -6.45 -0.80 18.10
C ALA A 85 -6.07 0.30 17.08
N ASP A 86 -6.70 1.47 17.18
CA ASP A 86 -6.32 2.61 16.34
C ASP A 86 -4.86 3.00 16.57
N GLY A 87 -4.10 3.15 15.48
CA GLY A 87 -2.65 3.38 15.51
C GLY A 87 -1.81 2.10 15.47
N THR A 88 -2.40 0.91 15.60
CA THR A 88 -1.66 -0.37 15.54
C THR A 88 -1.32 -0.68 14.08
N PRO A 89 -0.04 -0.73 13.69
CA PRO A 89 0.34 -1.06 12.32
C PRO A 89 0.06 -2.53 12.02
N HIS A 90 -0.56 -2.79 10.88
CA HIS A 90 -0.90 -4.15 10.46
C HIS A 90 -0.88 -4.25 8.94
N LYS A 91 -0.70 -5.47 8.46
CA LYS A 91 -0.77 -5.80 7.04
C LYS A 91 -1.88 -6.80 6.80
N HIS A 92 -2.59 -6.59 5.69
CA HIS A 92 -3.64 -7.50 5.27
C HIS A 92 -3.05 -8.63 4.42
N TYR A 93 -3.60 -9.83 4.55
CA TYR A 93 -3.31 -10.96 3.68
C TYR A 93 -4.60 -11.54 3.12
N TRP A 94 -4.52 -12.08 1.92
CA TRP A 94 -5.68 -12.64 1.24
C TRP A 94 -5.95 -14.07 1.67
N THR A 95 -7.22 -14.41 1.92
CA THR A 95 -7.70 -15.79 2.04
C THR A 95 -8.88 -16.05 1.11
N PRO A 96 -9.11 -17.31 0.68
CA PRO A 96 -10.29 -17.68 -0.11
C PRO A 96 -11.61 -17.34 0.58
N GLU A 97 -11.69 -17.49 1.89
CA GLU A 97 -12.92 -17.37 2.67
C GLU A 97 -13.26 -15.92 3.04
N TYR A 98 -12.25 -15.07 3.25
CA TYR A 98 -12.42 -13.73 3.83
C TYR A 98 -11.78 -12.61 3.00
N GLY A 99 -11.21 -12.92 1.83
CA GLY A 99 -10.56 -11.90 1.03
C GLY A 99 -9.39 -11.26 1.78
N ASP A 100 -9.28 -9.95 1.76
CA ASP A 100 -8.27 -9.19 2.50
C ASP A 100 -8.69 -8.77 3.92
N ASP A 101 -9.73 -9.39 4.49
CA ASP A 101 -10.22 -9.02 5.83
C ASP A 101 -9.34 -9.52 6.97
N PHE A 102 -8.39 -10.42 6.74
CA PHE A 102 -7.44 -10.82 7.77
C PHE A 102 -6.20 -9.94 7.75
N ALA A 103 -5.72 -9.59 8.94
CA ALA A 103 -4.48 -8.86 9.13
C ALA A 103 -3.62 -9.47 10.26
N TYR A 104 -2.33 -9.11 10.24
CA TYR A 104 -1.37 -9.38 11.30
C TYR A 104 -0.60 -8.09 11.63
N GLU A 105 -0.21 -7.97 12.90
CA GLU A 105 0.56 -6.82 13.40
C GLU A 105 1.99 -6.82 12.84
N VAL A 106 2.51 -5.63 12.58
CA VAL A 106 3.88 -5.40 12.08
C VAL A 106 4.50 -4.17 12.73
N ASP A 107 5.82 -4.03 12.63
CA ASP A 107 6.59 -2.89 13.12
C ASP A 107 7.61 -2.37 12.09
N ASP A 108 7.47 -2.77 10.83
CA ASP A 108 8.49 -2.60 9.78
C ASP A 108 8.36 -1.31 8.95
N ILE A 109 7.29 -0.55 9.13
CA ILE A 109 7.09 0.76 8.50
C ILE A 109 7.15 1.87 9.55
N PRO A 110 8.03 2.87 9.39
CA PRO A 110 8.15 3.97 10.33
C PRO A 110 6.89 4.84 10.34
N LEU A 111 6.43 5.23 11.53
CA LEU A 111 5.21 6.04 11.72
C LEU A 111 5.48 7.54 11.94
N ASP A 112 6.73 7.92 12.12
CA ASP A 112 7.17 9.28 12.46
C ASP A 112 7.16 10.21 11.24
N ASN A 113 7.41 9.68 10.05
CA ASN A 113 7.51 10.42 8.82
C ASN A 113 6.79 9.72 7.68
N PHE A 114 5.82 10.42 7.09
CA PHE A 114 5.03 9.90 5.99
C PHE A 114 5.89 9.48 4.76
N ASN A 115 6.88 10.29 4.38
CA ASN A 115 7.73 9.96 3.22
C ASN A 115 8.57 8.72 3.52
N HIS A 116 9.10 8.58 4.74
CA HIS A 116 9.83 7.36 5.13
C HIS A 116 8.91 6.14 5.08
N ALA A 117 7.67 6.28 5.56
CA ALA A 117 6.66 5.23 5.53
C ALA A 117 6.34 4.78 4.09
N LEU A 118 6.09 5.75 3.21
CA LEU A 118 5.83 5.48 1.79
C LEU A 118 7.04 4.81 1.12
N MET A 119 8.26 5.33 1.32
CA MET A 119 9.47 4.75 0.74
C MET A 119 9.74 3.33 1.25
N ALA A 120 9.47 3.06 2.53
CA ALA A 120 9.56 1.71 3.10
C ALA A 120 8.55 0.76 2.43
N PHE A 121 7.30 1.19 2.26
CA PHE A 121 6.28 0.42 1.55
C PHE A 121 6.63 0.15 0.08
N LEU A 122 7.13 1.16 -0.63
CA LEU A 122 7.56 1.02 -2.04
C LEU A 122 8.71 0.01 -2.15
N LYS A 123 9.70 0.11 -1.25
CA LYS A 123 10.82 -0.84 -1.18
C LYS A 123 10.34 -2.25 -0.90
N GLU A 124 9.43 -2.44 0.06
CA GLU A 124 8.83 -3.74 0.36
C GLU A 124 8.11 -4.33 -0.85
N CYS A 125 7.45 -3.50 -1.67
CA CYS A 125 6.72 -3.93 -2.85
C CYS A 125 7.59 -4.08 -4.10
N ASN A 126 8.93 -3.98 -3.98
CA ASN A 126 9.88 -3.95 -5.09
C ASN A 126 9.54 -2.89 -6.15
N ILE A 127 9.07 -1.71 -5.72
CA ILE A 127 8.73 -0.58 -6.60
C ILE A 127 9.90 0.39 -6.61
N ARG A 128 10.54 0.54 -7.78
CA ARG A 128 11.53 1.59 -8.04
C ARG A 128 10.83 2.85 -8.56
N ILE A 129 11.32 4.01 -8.17
CA ILE A 129 10.83 5.28 -8.72
C ILE A 129 11.76 5.69 -9.87
N GLU A 130 11.19 5.83 -11.07
CA GLU A 130 11.89 6.34 -12.25
C GLU A 130 11.60 7.83 -12.44
N GLY A 131 12.63 8.65 -12.66
CA GLY A 131 12.49 10.09 -12.80
C GLY A 131 12.57 10.85 -11.48
N ASN A 132 12.19 12.13 -11.50
CA ASN A 132 12.32 13.01 -10.33
C ASN A 132 11.13 12.83 -9.39
N PHE A 133 11.35 12.23 -8.22
CA PHE A 133 10.37 12.22 -7.14
C PHE A 133 10.47 13.49 -6.32
N GLN A 134 9.39 14.27 -6.24
CA GLN A 134 9.35 15.42 -5.36
C GLN A 134 9.02 14.94 -3.94
N LEU A 135 10.05 14.88 -3.08
CA LEU A 135 9.85 14.70 -1.65
C LEU A 135 9.02 15.86 -1.12
N VAL A 136 7.95 15.55 -0.37
CA VAL A 136 7.22 16.59 0.33
C VAL A 136 8.04 16.99 1.54
N LEU A 137 8.71 18.14 1.46
CA LEU A 137 9.36 18.77 2.61
C LEU A 137 8.26 19.30 3.53
N PHE A 138 8.25 18.83 4.77
CA PHE A 138 7.55 19.46 5.89
C PHE A 138 8.58 19.84 6.93
#